data_AF-F8CKW4-F1
#
_entry.id   AF-F8CKW4-F1
#
_cell.length_a   1.000
_cell.length_b   1.000
_cell.length_c   1.000
_cell.angle_alpha   90.00
_cell.angle_beta   90.00
_cell.angle_gamma   90.00
#
_symmetry.space_group_name_H-M   'P 1'
#
loop_
_entity.id
_entity.type
_entity.pdbx_description
1 polymer ?
#
loop_
_entity_poly.entity_id
_entity_poly.type
_entity_poly.pdbx_seq_one_letter_code
_entity_poly.pdbx_strand_id
1 'polypeptide(L)'
;MGTRYGSREHPDMQGLVACARKVAGLIGAQDVPDAELSGFVESILFGEKDAWQCAVMGLITREETANLLLAHLETWLMSRANLDCLEPMPWDLEPLRHEFEDALFG
;
A
#
# COMPACT_ATOMS: atom_id res chain seq x y z
N MET A 1 16.98 8.81 -22.65
CA MET A 1 17.23 9.53 -21.40
C MET A 1 16.66 8.67 -20.28
N GLY A 2 17.51 7.94 -19.55
CA GLY A 2 17.06 7.10 -18.43
C GLY A 2 17.33 7.85 -17.13
N THR A 3 16.27 8.27 -16.44
CA THR A 3 16.39 8.78 -15.08
C THR A 3 16.83 7.63 -14.18
N ARG A 4 18.03 7.75 -13.60
CA ARG A 4 18.46 6.92 -12.47
C ARG A 4 17.59 7.31 -11.29
N TYR A 5 16.45 6.65 -11.17
CA TYR A 5 15.68 6.68 -9.95
C TYR A 5 16.55 6.08 -8.84
N GLY A 6 16.73 6.81 -7.73
CA GLY A 6 17.31 6.23 -6.52
C GLY A 6 16.46 5.04 -6.15
N SER A 7 17.02 3.84 -6.21
CA SER A 7 16.34 2.62 -5.81
C SER A 7 16.78 2.31 -4.40
N ARG A 8 15.89 2.54 -3.43
CA ARG A 8 16.01 1.91 -2.12
C ARG A 8 16.10 0.39 -2.33
N GLU A 9 17.04 -0.29 -1.67
CA GLU A 9 17.23 -1.74 -1.82
C GLU A 9 16.04 -2.54 -1.25
N HIS A 10 15.33 -1.94 -0.29
CA HIS A 10 14.14 -2.49 0.35
C HIS A 10 13.14 -1.38 0.64
N PRO A 11 11.83 -1.63 0.63
CA PRO A 11 10.82 -0.65 1.01
C PRO A 11 10.92 -0.26 2.49
N ASP A 12 10.55 0.97 2.83
CA ASP A 12 10.40 1.41 4.22
C ASP A 12 9.09 0.90 4.80
N MET A 13 9.18 -0.26 5.46
CA MET A 13 8.04 -0.91 6.08
C MET A 13 7.40 -0.08 7.19
N GLN A 14 8.17 0.72 7.94
CA GLN A 14 7.59 1.61 8.95
C GLN A 14 6.76 2.71 8.28
N GLY A 15 7.29 3.34 7.23
CA GLY A 15 6.56 4.31 6.42
C GLY A 15 5.27 3.74 5.83
N LEU A 16 5.34 2.52 5.29
CA LEU A 16 4.17 1.82 4.74
C LEU A 16 3.10 1.52 5.78
N VAL A 17 3.48 1.06 6.97
CA VAL A 17 2.53 0.82 8.07
C VAL A 17 1.90 2.14 8.54
N ALA A 18 2.66 3.23 8.59
CA ALA A 18 2.11 4.55 8.91
C ALA A 18 1.10 5.02 7.85
N CYS A 19 1.37 4.80 6.56
CA CYS A 19 0.42 5.07 5.50
C CYS A 19 -0.83 4.19 5.62
N ALA A 20 -0.65 2.89 5.89
CA ALA A 20 -1.75 1.95 6.07
C ALA A 20 -2.64 2.30 7.27
N ARG A 21 -2.04 2.81 8.35
CA ARG A 21 -2.75 3.32 9.52
C ARG A 21 -3.63 4.53 9.19
N LYS A 22 -3.18 5.43 8.30
CA LYS A 22 -4.01 6.55 7.82
C LYS A 22 -5.23 6.04 7.05
N VAL A 23 -5.04 5.06 6.16
CA VAL A 23 -6.14 4.41 5.43
C VAL A 23 -7.13 3.76 6.39
N ALA A 24 -6.65 3.01 7.39
CA ALA A 24 -7.49 2.41 8.42
C ALA A 24 -8.30 3.47 9.20
N GLY A 25 -7.70 4.63 9.46
CA GLY A 25 -8.38 5.78 10.06
C GLY A 25 -9.53 6.32 9.21
N LEU A 26 -9.34 6.43 7.89
CA LEU A 26 -10.36 6.89 6.95
C LEU A 26 -11.52 5.90 6.81
N ILE A 27 -11.22 4.60 6.83
CA ILE A 27 -12.20 3.51 6.69
C ILE A 27 -12.96 3.24 7.99
N GLY A 28 -12.43 3.68 9.14
CA GLY A 28 -12.98 3.39 10.46
C GLY A 28 -12.50 2.07 11.07
N ALA A 29 -11.53 1.39 10.45
CA ALA A 29 -10.89 0.16 10.92
C ALA A 29 -9.71 0.44 11.89
N GLN A 30 -9.89 1.39 12.81
CA GLN A 30 -8.82 1.92 13.67
C GLN A 30 -8.30 0.90 14.68
N ASP A 31 -9.09 -0.12 14.98
CA ASP A 31 -8.82 -1.19 15.93
C ASP A 31 -7.85 -2.25 15.40
N VAL A 32 -7.63 -2.31 14.08
CA VAL A 32 -6.66 -3.22 13.45
C VAL A 32 -5.25 -2.93 14.00
N PRO A 33 -4.52 -3.90 14.57
CA PRO A 33 -3.16 -3.68 15.11
C PRO A 33 -2.12 -3.37 14.02
N ASP A 34 -1.08 -2.59 14.36
CA ASP A 34 0.04 -2.29 13.43
C ASP A 34 0.75 -3.57 12.96
N ALA A 35 0.82 -4.59 13.80
CA ALA A 35 1.38 -5.89 13.43
C ALA A 35 0.56 -6.59 12.33
N GLU A 36 -0.77 -6.47 12.36
CA GLU A 36 -1.63 -7.02 11.29
C GLU A 36 -1.50 -6.20 10.01
N LEU A 37 -1.40 -4.86 10.10
CA LEU A 37 -1.12 -4.00 8.94
C LEU A 37 0.22 -4.37 8.30
N SER A 38 1.27 -4.52 9.11
CA SER A 38 2.61 -4.90 8.65
C SER A 38 2.58 -6.25 7.95
N GLY A 39 1.98 -7.27 8.56
CA GLY A 39 1.90 -8.61 7.97
C GLY A 39 1.09 -8.63 6.66
N PHE A 40 0.04 -7.82 6.57
CA PHE A 40 -0.73 -7.70 5.33
C PHE A 40 0.07 -7.01 4.22
N VAL A 41 0.76 -5.90 4.51
CA VAL A 41 1.64 -5.23 3.55
C VAL A 41 2.76 -6.16 3.07
N GLU A 42 3.41 -6.88 3.99
CA GLU A 42 4.43 -7.89 3.66
C GLU A 42 3.88 -8.97 2.74
N SER A 43 2.65 -9.44 2.96
CA SER A 43 2.03 -10.47 2.13
C SER A 43 1.80 -10.01 0.68
N ILE A 44 1.59 -8.71 0.45
CA ILE A 44 1.43 -8.15 -0.89
C ILE A 44 2.80 -7.97 -1.56
N LEU A 45 3.76 -7.42 -0.81
CA LEU A 45 5.08 -7.08 -1.35
C LEU A 45 5.95 -8.30 -1.61
N PHE A 46 5.90 -9.29 -0.72
CA PHE A 46 6.83 -10.42 -0.69
C PHE A 46 6.12 -11.79 -0.64
N GLY A 47 4.79 -11.81 -0.57
CA GLY A 47 4.00 -13.04 -0.60
C GLY A 47 3.61 -13.45 -2.02
N GLU A 48 2.40 -13.97 -2.19
CA GLU A 48 1.93 -14.56 -3.45
C GLU A 48 1.97 -13.59 -4.63
N LYS A 49 1.78 -12.29 -4.38
CA LYS A 49 1.77 -11.26 -5.42
C LYS A 49 3.17 -10.78 -5.81
N ASP A 50 4.14 -10.94 -4.92
CA ASP A 50 5.54 -10.52 -5.09
C ASP A 50 5.69 -9.14 -5.76
N ALA A 51 4.87 -8.18 -5.33
CA ALA A 51 4.75 -6.88 -5.98
C ALA A 51 6.07 -6.10 -5.96
N TRP A 52 6.89 -6.31 -4.93
CA TRP A 52 8.22 -5.71 -4.86
C TRP A 52 9.14 -6.21 -5.98
N GLN A 53 9.22 -7.53 -6.18
CA GLN A 53 10.05 -8.10 -7.24
C GLN A 53 9.56 -7.67 -8.63
N CYS A 54 8.24 -7.59 -8.83
CA CYS A 54 7.67 -7.10 -10.08
C CYS A 54 8.09 -5.65 -10.37
N ALA A 55 8.10 -4.79 -9.35
CA ALA A 55 8.58 -3.41 -9.46
C ALA A 55 10.09 -3.34 -9.73
N VAL A 56 10.90 -4.12 -9.02
CA VAL A 56 12.36 -4.20 -9.20
C VAL A 56 12.74 -4.69 -10.60
N MET A 57 11.97 -5.63 -11.15
CA MET A 57 12.14 -6.13 -12.52
C MET A 57 11.58 -5.18 -13.59
N GLY A 58 10.91 -4.09 -13.20
CA GLY A 58 10.28 -3.14 -14.12
C GLY A 58 9.06 -3.73 -14.86
N LEU A 59 8.42 -4.75 -14.30
CA LEU A 59 7.19 -5.34 -14.84
C LEU A 59 5.96 -4.47 -14.53
N ILE A 60 6.02 -3.74 -13.42
CA ILE A 60 5.06 -2.70 -13.04
C ILE A 60 5.83 -1.43 -12.64
N THR A 61 5.19 -0.29 -12.83
CA THR A 61 5.70 1.03 -12.45
C THR A 61 5.61 1.25 -10.94
N ARG A 62 6.30 2.29 -10.47
CA ARG A 62 6.24 2.73 -9.06
C ARG A 62 4.81 3.08 -8.65
N GLU A 63 4.12 3.83 -9.52
CA GLU A 63 2.73 4.22 -9.35
C GLU A 63 1.79 2.99 -9.31
N GLU A 64 1.96 2.04 -10.23
CA GLU A 64 1.18 0.79 -10.23
C GLU A 64 1.41 -0.04 -8.96
N THR A 65 2.63 -0.02 -8.40
CA THR A 65 2.94 -0.72 -7.14
C THR A 65 2.22 -0.07 -5.96
N ALA A 66 2.23 1.26 -5.87
CA ALA A 66 1.52 2.00 -4.83
C ALA A 66 0.00 1.80 -4.94
N ASN A 67 -0.55 1.88 -6.15
CA ASN A 67 -1.98 1.64 -6.41
C ASN A 67 -2.39 0.21 -6.07
N LEU A 68 -1.56 -0.79 -6.38
CA LEU A 68 -1.82 -2.18 -6.04
C LEU A 68 -1.88 -2.36 -4.51
N LEU A 69 -0.92 -1.80 -3.77
CA LEU A 69 -0.94 -1.84 -2.31
C LEU A 69 -2.19 -1.18 -1.72
N LEU A 70 -2.52 0.03 -2.19
CA LEU A 70 -3.69 0.77 -1.74
C LEU A 70 -4.99 0.01 -1.99
N ALA A 71 -5.20 -0.50 -3.20
CA ALA A 71 -6.42 -1.22 -3.55
C ALA A 71 -6.63 -2.49 -2.70
N HIS A 72 -5.54 -3.25 -2.48
CA HIS A 72 -5.61 -4.44 -1.62
C HIS A 72 -5.84 -4.09 -0.16
N LEU A 73 -5.17 -3.05 0.35
CA LEU A 73 -5.33 -2.59 1.71
C LEU A 73 -6.73 -2.05 1.97
N GLU A 74 -7.27 -1.25 1.07
CA GLU A 74 -8.63 -0.73 1.13
C GLU A 74 -9.65 -1.88 1.21
N THR A 75 -9.58 -2.83 0.28
CA THR A 75 -10.47 -4.00 0.26
C THR A 75 -10.40 -4.79 1.57
N TRP A 76 -9.19 -5.04 2.08
CA TRP A 76 -8.99 -5.80 3.30
C TRP A 76 -9.50 -5.07 4.55
N LEU A 77 -9.27 -3.76 4.64
CA LEU A 77 -9.75 -2.93 5.76
C LEU A 77 -11.27 -2.75 5.75
N MET A 78 -11.89 -2.59 4.58
CA MET A 78 -13.35 -2.56 4.45
C MET A 78 -13.98 -3.85 4.98
N SER A 79 -13.40 -5.00 4.63
CA SER A 79 -13.86 -6.29 5.14
C SER A 79 -13.79 -6.36 6.66
N ARG A 80 -12.74 -5.79 7.29
CA ARG A 80 -12.63 -5.71 8.75
C ARG A 80 -13.63 -4.73 9.38
N ALA A 81 -13.93 -3.64 8.70
CA ALA A 81 -14.92 -2.66 9.13
C ALA A 81 -16.39 -3.10 8.87
N ASN A 82 -16.61 -4.29 8.29
CA ASN A 82 -17.93 -4.75 7.81
C ASN A 82 -18.60 -3.76 6.86
N LEU A 83 -17.82 -3.11 6.00
CA LEU A 83 -18.32 -2.22 4.95
C LEU A 83 -18.46 -3.00 3.64
N ASP A 84 -19.55 -2.76 2.93
CA ASP A 84 -19.77 -3.34 1.60
C ASP A 84 -18.99 -2.56 0.54
N CYS A 85 -18.24 -3.28 -0.29
CA CYS A 85 -17.40 -2.71 -1.36
C CYS A 85 -18.20 -2.22 -2.59
N LEU A 86 -19.52 -2.02 -2.46
CA LEU A 86 -20.43 -1.84 -3.60
C LEU A 86 -20.59 -0.38 -4.04
N GLU A 87 -20.17 0.59 -3.22
CA GLU A 87 -20.23 2.00 -3.56
C GLU A 87 -18.82 2.60 -3.71
N PRO A 88 -18.61 3.50 -4.69
CA PRO A 88 -17.37 4.25 -4.77
C PRO A 88 -17.20 5.05 -3.49
N MET A 89 -16.09 4.81 -2.79
CA MET A 89 -15.87 5.41 -1.49
C MET A 89 -15.61 6.92 -1.61
N PRO A 90 -16.05 7.71 -0.60
CA PRO A 90 -15.97 9.16 -0.66
C PRO A 90 -14.58 9.72 -0.29
N TRP A 91 -13.60 8.88 0.05
CA TRP A 91 -12.26 9.34 0.44
C TRP A 91 -11.30 9.41 -0.74
N ASP A 92 -10.61 10.54 -0.85
CA ASP A 92 -9.55 10.74 -1.83
C ASP A 92 -8.25 10.08 -1.34
N LEU A 93 -7.82 9.03 -2.04
CA LEU A 93 -6.57 8.31 -1.76
C LEU A 93 -5.38 8.82 -2.56
N GLU A 94 -5.56 9.79 -3.47
CA GLU A 94 -4.47 10.37 -4.27
C GLU A 94 -3.32 10.92 -3.42
N PRO A 95 -3.56 11.65 -2.31
CA PRO A 95 -2.49 12.13 -1.44
C PRO A 95 -1.74 10.96 -0.78
N LEU A 96 -2.45 9.87 -0.45
CA LEU A 96 -1.85 8.69 0.17
C LEU A 96 -1.01 7.90 -0.82
N ARG A 97 -1.38 7.86 -2.12
CA ARG A 97 -0.57 7.20 -3.15
C ARG A 97 0.86 7.72 -3.18
N HIS A 98 1.05 9.03 -3.13
CA HIS A 98 2.39 9.61 -3.11
C HIS A 98 3.18 9.20 -1.86
N GLU A 99 2.54 9.17 -0.69
CA GLU A 99 3.20 8.70 0.53
C GLU A 99 3.59 7.20 0.45
N PHE A 100 2.74 6.37 -0.17
CA PHE A 100 3.06 4.96 -0.44
C PHE A 100 4.24 4.83 -1.41
N GLU A 101 4.28 5.63 -2.48
CA GLU A 101 5.37 5.62 -3.45
C GLU A 101 6.71 6.00 -2.81
N ASP A 102 6.73 7.08 -2.01
CA ASP A 102 7.91 7.51 -1.26
C ASP A 102 8.36 6.44 -0.26
N ALA A 103 7.42 5.79 0.45
CA ALA A 103 7.75 4.71 1.37
C ALA A 103 8.33 3.48 0.64
N LEU A 104 7.84 3.15 -0.56
CA LEU A 104 8.35 2.05 -1.36
C LEU A 104 9.74 2.33 -1.92
N PHE A 105 9.95 3.52 -2.49
CA PHE A 105 11.07 3.74 -3.40
C PHE A 105 12.06 4.83 -2.98
N GLY A 106 11.68 5.70 -2.04
CA GLY A 106 12.50 6.81 -1.56
C GLY A 106 12.41 8.06 -2.42
#